data_AF-A0A533S8T7-F1
#
_entry.id   AF-A0A533S8T7-F1
#
_cell.length_a   1.000
_cell.length_b   1.000
_cell.length_c   1.000
_cell.angle_alpha   90.00
_cell.angle_beta   90.00
_cell.angle_gamma   90.00
#
_symmetry.space_group_name_H-M   'P 1'
#
loop_
_entity.id
_entity.type
_entity.pdbx_description
1 polymer ?
#
loop_
_entity_poly.entity_id
_entity_poly.type
_entity_poly.pdbx_seq_one_letter_code
_entity_poly.pdbx_strand_id
1 'polypeptide(L)'
;MRKFLLPLITVALVALPAFTARAAETETISTPKQVFTEKSSTAEANPPAIEVGPEAVVPQKNEPDVKIGIIDMAKIAGDSASGKAAYAKVKAKMEKVQKQIKSKETQLKKQKADIEAQMPSLAPIQRSAKANEFQKKLESFQSFIQKAEKDIRTTEAELLKNLYESVAKSAADYGTENGFAAIVINKEILFTGSSVAIQDLTAEIIKLIDGGGKK
;
A
#
# COMPACT_ATOMS: atom_id res chain seq x y z
N MET A 1 -2.69 -13.14 4.60
CA MET A 1 -1.43 -13.31 5.34
C MET A 1 -0.93 -11.93 5.79
N ARG A 2 -1.20 -11.53 7.04
CA ARG A 2 -0.88 -10.20 7.59
C ARG A 2 -0.09 -10.36 8.89
N LYS A 3 1.19 -10.75 8.83
CA LYS A 3 2.08 -10.80 10.01
C LYS A 3 3.56 -10.76 9.62
N PHE A 4 4.06 -9.68 9.01
CA PHE A 4 5.51 -9.38 9.01
C PHE A 4 5.76 -7.87 8.90
N LEU A 5 5.17 -7.10 9.81
CA LEU A 5 5.78 -5.84 10.24
C LEU A 5 6.74 -6.23 11.36
N LEU A 6 8.02 -6.42 11.03
CA LEU A 6 9.03 -6.59 12.09
C LEU A 6 9.06 -5.29 12.91
N PRO A 7 9.19 -5.39 14.25
CA PRO A 7 9.11 -4.23 15.11
C PRO A 7 10.20 -3.24 14.75
N LEU A 8 9.88 -1.95 14.87
CA LEU A 8 10.85 -0.87 14.86
C LEU A 8 12.12 -1.33 15.58
N ILE A 9 13.29 -1.13 14.96
CA ILE A 9 14.57 -1.24 15.65
C ILE A 9 14.66 -0.01 16.58
N THR A 10 13.89 -0.05 17.67
CA THR A 10 14.02 0.86 18.79
C THR A 10 15.24 0.42 19.60
N VAL A 11 16.41 0.93 19.22
CA VAL A 11 17.51 1.00 20.18
C VAL A 11 17.14 2.11 21.16
N ALA A 12 16.45 1.71 22.23
CA ALA A 12 16.27 2.51 23.42
C ALA A 12 17.65 2.69 24.08
N LEU A 13 18.34 3.75 23.68
CA LEU A 13 19.46 4.29 24.46
C LEU A 13 19.38 5.81 24.41
N VAL A 14 18.36 6.37 25.09
CA VAL A 14 18.44 7.45 26.08
C VAL A 14 17.03 7.68 26.63
N ALA A 15 16.92 7.69 27.96
CA ALA A 15 15.73 7.99 28.73
C ALA A 15 15.63 9.51 29.03
N LEU A 16 14.45 10.11 28.84
CA LEU A 16 13.61 10.74 29.89
C LEU A 16 12.39 11.49 29.28
N PRO A 17 11.26 11.57 30.00
CA PRO A 17 9.97 12.06 29.51
C PRO A 17 9.68 13.52 29.91
N ALA A 18 8.91 14.23 29.09
CA ALA A 18 7.89 15.19 29.53
C ALA A 18 7.18 15.81 28.30
N PHE A 19 6.06 15.22 27.88
CA PHE A 19 5.02 16.01 27.24
C PHE A 19 3.66 15.50 27.69
N THR A 20 3.12 16.19 28.68
CA THR A 20 1.75 16.04 29.16
C THR A 20 0.78 16.78 28.25
N ALA A 21 -0.47 16.34 28.32
CA ALA A 21 -1.70 17.02 27.93
C ALA A 21 -2.21 16.79 26.49
N ARG A 22 -2.83 15.62 26.37
CA ARG A 22 -4.17 15.36 25.83
C ARG A 22 -5.16 16.53 26.02
N ALA A 23 -5.82 16.94 24.94
CA ALA A 23 -7.21 17.38 24.96
C ALA A 23 -7.89 16.86 23.68
N ALA A 24 -8.91 16.04 23.87
CA ALA A 24 -9.81 15.56 22.85
C ALA A 24 -11.14 16.28 23.09
N GLU A 25 -11.67 16.94 22.07
CA GLU A 25 -13.07 17.36 22.03
C GLU A 25 -13.78 16.54 20.95
N THR A 26 -14.64 15.67 21.44
CA THR A 26 -15.77 15.07 20.75
C THR A 26 -16.88 16.10 20.65
N GLU A 27 -17.32 16.43 19.44
CA GLU A 27 -18.66 16.98 19.24
C GLU A 27 -19.50 16.03 18.37
N THR A 28 -20.47 15.45 19.07
CA THR A 28 -21.62 14.70 18.58
C THR A 28 -22.58 15.65 17.85
N ILE A 29 -22.91 15.35 16.59
CA ILE A 29 -24.05 15.97 15.91
C ILE A 29 -25.23 15.01 16.01
N SER A 30 -26.21 15.43 16.80
CA SER A 30 -27.54 14.86 16.99
C SER A 30 -28.47 15.17 15.81
N THR A 31 -29.15 14.14 15.30
CA THR A 31 -30.42 14.26 14.58
C THR A 31 -31.52 14.89 15.45
N PRO A 32 -32.46 15.64 14.85
CA PRO A 32 -33.85 15.46 15.22
C PRO A 32 -34.79 15.23 14.04
N LYS A 33 -35.73 14.34 14.33
CA LYS A 33 -36.88 13.84 13.57
C LYS A 33 -38.03 14.83 13.71
N GLN A 34 -38.65 15.25 12.60
CA GLN A 34 -40.03 15.76 12.55
C GLN A 34 -40.70 15.08 11.36
N VAL A 35 -41.59 14.10 11.56
CA VAL A 35 -43.01 14.21 11.94
C VAL A 35 -43.76 15.12 10.97
N PHE A 36 -44.25 14.50 9.89
CA PHE A 36 -45.27 15.08 9.02
C PHE A 36 -46.62 14.50 9.48
N THR A 37 -47.52 15.38 9.91
CA THR A 37 -48.92 15.07 10.22
C THR A 37 -49.77 15.19 8.95
N GLU A 38 -50.74 14.28 8.85
CA GLU A 38 -51.77 14.10 7.81
C GLU A 38 -52.66 15.34 7.58
N LYS A 39 -53.19 15.51 6.36
CA LYS A 39 -54.56 15.10 5.94
C LYS A 39 -55.16 16.01 4.84
N SER A 40 -56.13 15.42 4.11
CA SER A 40 -57.04 15.92 3.05
C SER A 40 -56.52 15.71 1.63
N SER A 41 -56.98 14.74 0.81
CA SER A 41 -58.34 14.26 0.43
C SER A 41 -59.21 15.29 -0.27
N THR A 42 -59.36 15.15 -1.59
CA THR A 42 -60.66 15.11 -2.31
C THR A 42 -60.49 14.64 -3.77
N ALA A 43 -61.30 13.63 -4.12
CA ALA A 43 -62.08 13.43 -5.36
C ALA A 43 -61.36 13.48 -6.73
N GLU A 44 -61.24 12.37 -7.47
CA GLU A 44 -62.26 11.70 -8.32
C GLU A 44 -62.32 12.25 -9.76
N ALA A 45 -61.93 11.41 -10.74
CA ALA A 45 -62.56 11.22 -12.06
C ALA A 45 -61.57 10.60 -13.08
N ASN A 46 -61.80 9.34 -13.46
CA ASN A 46 -61.43 8.80 -14.78
C ASN A 46 -62.46 9.32 -15.80
N PRO A 47 -62.16 9.51 -17.12
CA PRO A 47 -61.86 8.40 -18.06
C PRO A 47 -61.03 8.85 -19.30
N PRO A 48 -60.98 8.12 -20.45
CA PRO A 48 -60.98 6.68 -20.74
C PRO A 48 -59.69 6.24 -21.48
N ALA A 49 -59.58 4.92 -21.72
CA ALA A 49 -58.56 4.29 -22.55
C ALA A 49 -58.45 4.86 -23.98
N ILE A 50 -57.22 5.03 -24.45
CA ILE A 50 -56.89 5.12 -25.89
C ILE A 50 -56.10 3.86 -26.25
N GLU A 51 -56.83 2.98 -26.94
CA GLU A 51 -56.45 2.11 -28.05
C GLU A 51 -54.99 1.61 -28.17
N VAL A 52 -54.88 0.29 -28.02
CA VAL A 52 -53.71 -0.53 -28.37
C VAL A 52 -53.62 -0.65 -29.90
N GLY A 53 -52.77 0.17 -30.53
CA GLY A 53 -52.23 -0.08 -31.87
C GLY A 53 -51.03 -1.05 -31.79
N PRO A 54 -50.71 -1.80 -32.86
CA PRO A 54 -49.84 -2.97 -32.77
C PRO A 54 -48.45 -2.59 -32.26
N GLU A 55 -47.93 -3.37 -31.31
CA GLU A 55 -46.53 -3.36 -30.89
C GLU A 55 -45.64 -3.34 -32.14
N ALA A 56 -45.10 -2.17 -32.45
CA ALA A 56 -43.89 -2.10 -33.22
C ALA A 56 -42.87 -2.88 -32.38
N VAL A 57 -42.51 -4.07 -32.86
CA VAL A 57 -41.36 -4.83 -32.38
C VAL A 57 -40.16 -3.90 -32.57
N VAL A 58 -39.87 -3.11 -31.54
CA VAL A 58 -38.62 -2.35 -31.47
C VAL A 58 -37.57 -3.45 -31.58
N PRO A 59 -36.74 -3.47 -32.64
CA PRO A 59 -35.71 -4.48 -32.74
C PRO A 59 -34.89 -4.38 -31.46
N GLN A 60 -34.93 -5.44 -30.64
CA GLN A 60 -34.02 -5.58 -29.52
C GLN A 60 -32.63 -5.61 -30.15
N LYS A 61 -31.99 -4.44 -30.16
CA LYS A 61 -30.57 -4.33 -30.42
C LYS A 61 -29.94 -5.11 -29.26
N ASN A 62 -29.50 -6.33 -29.55
CA ASN A 62 -28.56 -7.04 -28.69
C ASN A 62 -27.30 -6.17 -28.65
N GLU A 63 -27.28 -5.18 -27.75
CA GLU A 63 -26.04 -4.48 -27.45
C GLU A 63 -25.10 -5.54 -26.86
N PRO A 64 -23.90 -5.72 -27.44
CA PRO A 64 -22.96 -6.68 -26.89
C PRO A 64 -22.68 -6.30 -25.45
N ASP A 65 -22.83 -7.25 -24.53
CA ASP A 65 -22.55 -7.05 -23.12
C ASP A 65 -21.17 -6.40 -22.96
N VAL A 66 -21.12 -5.29 -22.24
CA VAL A 66 -19.86 -4.57 -21.98
C VAL A 66 -18.99 -5.45 -21.10
N LYS A 67 -17.80 -5.82 -21.60
CA LYS A 67 -16.85 -6.66 -20.85
C LYS A 67 -15.92 -5.81 -20.01
N ILE A 68 -15.88 -6.09 -18.70
CA ILE A 68 -14.93 -5.49 -17.76
C ILE A 68 -14.07 -6.59 -17.15
N GLY A 69 -12.75 -6.44 -17.26
CA GLY A 69 -11.79 -7.29 -16.58
C GLY A 69 -11.54 -6.79 -15.15
N ILE A 70 -11.40 -7.72 -14.21
CA ILE A 70 -10.91 -7.42 -12.85
C ILE A 70 -9.58 -8.12 -12.60
N ILE A 71 -8.68 -7.45 -11.89
CA ILE A 71 -7.39 -8.01 -11.49
C ILE A 71 -7.12 -7.83 -10.00
N ASP A 72 -6.52 -8.83 -9.36
CA ASP A 72 -6.04 -8.72 -7.98
C ASP A 72 -4.54 -8.42 -7.95
N MET A 73 -4.19 -7.15 -7.74
CA MET A 73 -2.80 -6.71 -7.68
C MET A 73 -2.00 -7.40 -6.55
N ALA A 74 -2.65 -7.78 -5.45
CA ALA A 74 -1.97 -8.48 -4.36
C ALA A 74 -1.61 -9.92 -4.73
N LYS A 75 -2.50 -10.61 -5.46
CA LYS A 75 -2.19 -11.92 -6.04
C LYS A 75 -1.11 -11.81 -7.11
N ILE A 76 -1.20 -10.83 -8.01
CA ILE A 76 -0.15 -10.61 -9.03
C ILE A 76 1.21 -10.41 -8.38
N ALA A 77 1.32 -9.54 -7.37
CA ALA A 77 2.56 -9.31 -6.64
C ALA A 77 3.07 -10.56 -5.91
N GLY A 78 2.18 -11.41 -5.39
CA GLY A 78 2.54 -12.63 -4.66
C GLY A 78 2.90 -13.82 -5.55
N ASP A 79 2.25 -13.95 -6.71
CA ASP A 79 2.28 -15.18 -7.50
C ASP A 79 3.18 -15.06 -8.74
N SER A 80 3.36 -13.85 -9.28
CA SER A 80 4.24 -13.61 -10.44
C SER A 80 5.73 -13.78 -10.11
N ALA A 81 6.51 -14.17 -11.12
CA ALA A 81 7.96 -14.24 -11.01
C ALA A 81 8.56 -12.85 -10.74
N SER A 82 8.05 -11.81 -11.42
CA SER A 82 8.49 -10.42 -11.20
C SER A 82 8.22 -9.92 -9.78
N GLY A 83 7.03 -10.18 -9.24
CA GLY A 83 6.65 -9.84 -7.86
C GLY A 83 7.47 -10.59 -6.81
N LYS A 84 7.69 -11.90 -7.00
CA LYS A 84 8.57 -12.71 -6.13
C LYS A 84 10.02 -12.21 -6.17
N ALA A 85 10.53 -11.85 -7.34
CA ALA A 85 11.88 -11.30 -7.49
C ALA A 85 12.02 -9.94 -6.79
N ALA A 86 11.02 -9.07 -6.92
CA ALA A 86 10.96 -7.80 -6.19
C ALA A 86 11.02 -8.03 -4.67
N TYR A 87 10.18 -8.94 -4.15
CA TYR A 87 10.19 -9.29 -2.73
C TYR A 87 11.56 -9.82 -2.26
N ALA A 88 12.17 -10.72 -3.03
CA ALA A 88 13.49 -11.27 -2.73
C ALA A 88 14.56 -10.16 -2.66
N LYS A 89 14.50 -9.16 -3.55
CA LYS A 89 15.43 -8.02 -3.58
C LYS A 89 15.29 -7.14 -2.34
N VAL A 90 14.07 -6.84 -1.91
CA VAL A 90 13.80 -6.09 -0.66
C VAL A 90 14.32 -6.87 0.55
N LYS A 91 14.00 -8.17 0.62
CA LYS A 91 14.45 -9.04 1.72
C LYS A 91 15.98 -9.10 1.82
N ALA A 92 16.67 -9.31 0.71
CA ALA A 92 18.14 -9.33 0.69
C ALA A 92 18.75 -7.99 1.17
N LYS A 93 18.13 -6.87 0.81
CA LYS A 93 18.54 -5.54 1.27
C LYS A 93 18.35 -5.37 2.78
N MET A 94 17.20 -5.79 3.30
CA MET A 94 16.92 -5.78 4.74
C MET A 94 17.94 -6.63 5.53
N GLU A 95 18.22 -7.85 5.08
CA GLU A 95 19.19 -8.73 5.72
C GLU A 95 20.61 -8.13 5.71
N LYS A 96 21.01 -7.51 4.59
CA LYS A 96 22.29 -6.81 4.48
C LYS A 96 22.38 -5.64 5.48
N VAL A 97 21.35 -4.81 5.55
CA VAL A 97 21.28 -3.69 6.50
C VAL A 97 21.32 -4.21 7.94
N GLN A 98 20.57 -5.26 8.27
CA GLN A 98 20.56 -5.84 9.61
C GLN A 98 21.94 -6.32 10.04
N LYS A 99 22.69 -6.98 9.14
CA LYS A 99 24.09 -7.39 9.41
C LYS A 99 25.00 -6.18 9.66
N GLN A 100 24.84 -5.11 8.87
CA GLN A 100 25.60 -3.87 9.04
C GLN A 100 25.28 -3.16 10.36
N ILE A 101 24.01 -3.12 10.77
CA ILE A 101 23.57 -2.57 12.06
C ILE A 101 24.25 -3.32 13.20
N LYS A 102 24.15 -4.66 13.22
CA LYS A 102 24.77 -5.50 14.26
C LYS A 102 26.28 -5.28 14.34
N SER A 103 26.97 -5.25 13.18
CA SER A 103 28.42 -5.01 13.15
C SER A 103 28.80 -3.65 13.74
N LYS A 104 28.07 -2.58 13.40
CA LYS A 104 28.34 -1.24 13.92
C LYS A 104 28.04 -1.12 15.41
N GLU A 105 26.97 -1.77 15.87
CA GLU A 105 26.61 -1.82 17.29
C GLU A 105 27.70 -2.52 18.12
N THR A 106 28.22 -3.66 17.65
CA THR A 106 29.35 -4.35 18.30
C THR A 106 30.60 -3.47 18.35
N GLN A 107 30.91 -2.76 17.25
CA GLN A 107 32.05 -1.84 17.21
C GLN A 107 31.89 -0.69 18.21
N LEU A 108 30.69 -0.09 18.30
CA LEU A 108 30.39 0.98 19.26
C LEU A 108 30.49 0.47 20.71
N LYS A 109 29.94 -0.71 21.01
CA LYS A 109 30.06 -1.33 22.34
C LYS A 109 31.51 -1.55 22.74
N LYS A 110 32.32 -2.09 21.83
CA LYS A 110 33.75 -2.29 22.07
C LYS A 110 34.48 -0.96 22.29
N GLN A 111 34.24 0.04 21.44
CA GLN A 111 34.85 1.37 21.59
C GLN A 111 34.47 2.03 22.91
N LYS A 112 33.22 1.89 23.36
CA LYS A 112 32.79 2.39 24.67
C LYS A 112 33.58 1.73 25.80
N ALA A 113 33.67 0.40 25.79
CA ALA A 113 34.42 -0.34 26.80
C ALA A 113 35.92 0.01 26.80
N ASP A 114 36.52 0.16 25.61
CA ASP A 114 37.92 0.56 25.46
C ASP A 114 38.17 1.98 26.01
N ILE A 115 37.25 2.91 25.79
CA ILE A 115 37.31 4.26 26.36
C ILE A 115 37.21 4.18 27.88
N GLU A 116 36.21 3.49 28.42
CA GLU A 116 35.98 3.33 29.86
C GLU A 116 37.20 2.74 30.58
N ALA A 117 37.81 1.71 29.99
CA ALA A 117 39.02 1.08 30.55
C ALA A 117 40.23 2.03 30.57
N GLN A 118 40.33 2.93 29.59
CA GLN A 118 41.44 3.88 29.48
C GLN A 118 41.21 5.19 30.26
N MET A 119 39.98 5.48 30.69
CA MET A 119 39.63 6.71 31.42
C MET A 119 40.58 7.04 32.57
N PRO A 120 41.01 6.09 33.44
CA PRO A 120 41.91 6.39 34.55
C PRO A 120 43.27 6.93 34.12
N SER A 121 43.79 6.52 32.96
CA SER A 121 45.12 6.90 32.47
C SER A 121 45.11 8.13 31.54
N LEU A 122 43.95 8.63 31.13
CA LEU A 122 43.83 9.73 30.17
C LEU A 122 43.81 11.11 30.86
N ALA A 123 44.50 12.08 30.27
CA ALA A 123 44.39 13.49 30.66
C ALA A 123 43.00 14.07 30.28
N PRO A 124 42.51 15.13 30.95
CA PRO A 124 41.17 15.70 30.70
C PRO A 124 40.88 16.04 29.22
N ILE A 125 41.86 16.61 28.51
CA ILE A 125 41.74 16.94 27.08
C ILE A 125 41.55 15.68 26.23
N GLN A 126 42.30 14.61 26.54
CA GLN A 126 42.21 13.35 25.81
C GLN A 126 40.87 12.63 26.08
N ARG A 127 40.36 12.69 27.31
CA ARG A 127 39.02 12.18 27.65
C ARG A 127 37.94 12.88 26.84
N SER A 128 37.98 14.22 26.78
CA SER A 128 37.05 15.02 25.98
C SER A 128 37.12 14.67 24.49
N ALA A 129 38.32 14.54 23.93
CA ALA A 129 38.51 14.14 22.53
C ALA A 129 37.88 12.77 22.21
N LYS A 130 38.11 11.76 23.07
CA LYS A 130 37.52 10.42 22.89
C LYS A 130 36.00 10.41 23.06
N ALA A 131 35.46 11.16 24.02
CA ALA A 131 34.02 11.32 24.19
C ALA A 131 33.37 11.94 22.94
N ASN A 132 33.98 12.99 22.38
CA ASN A 132 33.50 13.63 21.15
C ASN A 132 33.58 12.70 19.93
N GLU A 133 34.65 11.92 19.80
CA GLU A 133 34.77 10.92 18.72
C GLU A 133 33.68 9.84 18.84
N PHE A 134 33.45 9.33 20.05
CA PHE A 134 32.41 8.33 20.31
C PHE A 134 31.01 8.89 20.01
N GLN A 135 30.74 10.13 20.44
CA GLN A 135 29.49 10.84 20.16
C GLN A 135 29.24 10.98 18.65
N LYS A 136 30.25 11.38 17.87
CA LYS A 136 30.15 11.46 16.40
C LYS A 136 29.84 10.10 15.76
N LYS A 137 30.41 9.01 16.29
CA LYS A 137 30.12 7.66 15.79
C LYS A 137 28.70 7.21 16.13
N LEU A 138 28.19 7.56 17.31
CA LEU A 138 26.79 7.33 17.67
C LEU A 138 25.83 8.07 16.74
N GLU A 139 26.09 9.35 16.45
CA GLU A 139 25.30 10.14 15.51
C GLU A 139 25.34 9.53 14.10
N SER A 140 26.52 9.19 13.60
CA SER A 140 26.68 8.52 12.31
C SER A 140 25.93 7.19 12.25
N PHE A 141 25.92 6.41 13.33
CA PHE A 141 25.18 5.16 13.42
C PHE A 141 23.66 5.38 13.37
N GLN A 142 23.14 6.39 14.07
CA GLN A 142 21.72 6.77 14.01
C GLN A 142 21.33 7.23 12.59
N SER A 143 22.12 8.11 11.97
CA SER A 143 21.90 8.54 10.59
C SER A 143 21.96 7.37 9.60
N PHE A 144 22.86 6.41 9.83
CA PHE A 144 22.94 5.20 9.01
C PHE A 144 21.65 4.39 9.06
N ILE A 145 21.07 4.19 10.25
CA ILE A 145 19.79 3.46 10.40
C ILE A 145 18.68 4.19 9.64
N GLN A 146 18.52 5.50 9.86
CA GLN A 146 17.49 6.30 9.19
C GLN A 146 17.63 6.27 7.66
N LYS A 147 18.86 6.39 7.15
CA LYS A 147 19.14 6.32 5.72
C LYS A 147 18.84 4.93 5.17
N ALA A 148 19.20 3.87 5.88
CA ALA A 148 18.96 2.51 5.45
C ALA A 148 17.46 2.18 5.40
N GLU A 149 16.68 2.63 6.38
CA GLU A 149 15.22 2.50 6.36
C GLU A 149 14.58 3.25 5.19
N LYS A 150 15.00 4.51 4.95
CA LYS A 150 14.53 5.28 3.80
C LYS A 150 14.86 4.57 2.49
N ASP A 151 16.08 4.06 2.37
CA ASP A 151 16.57 3.37 1.18
C ASP A 151 15.85 2.02 0.94
N ILE A 152 15.42 1.32 1.99
CA ILE A 152 14.55 0.14 1.88
C ILE A 152 13.17 0.55 1.37
N ARG A 153 12.53 1.57 1.98
CA ARG A 153 11.21 2.06 1.56
C ARG A 153 11.21 2.57 0.12
N THR A 154 12.26 3.29 -0.29
CA THR A 154 12.40 3.77 -1.67
C THR A 154 12.53 2.61 -2.65
N THR A 155 13.37 1.63 -2.36
CA THR A 155 13.49 0.44 -3.23
C THR A 155 12.20 -0.37 -3.31
N GLU A 156 11.48 -0.52 -2.19
CA GLU A 156 10.16 -1.18 -2.20
C GLU A 156 9.16 -0.43 -3.09
N ALA A 157 9.07 0.89 -2.94
CA ALA A 157 8.18 1.73 -3.77
C ALA A 157 8.53 1.68 -5.26
N GLU A 158 9.83 1.73 -5.61
CA GLU A 158 10.29 1.60 -6.99
C GLU A 158 9.93 0.25 -7.61
N LEU A 159 10.12 -0.84 -6.85
CA LEU A 159 9.79 -2.18 -7.34
C LEU A 159 8.29 -2.37 -7.53
N LEU A 160 7.48 -1.85 -6.61
CA LEU A 160 6.02 -1.87 -6.74
C LEU A 160 5.54 -1.03 -7.93
N LYS A 161 6.15 0.14 -8.15
CA LYS A 161 5.87 0.97 -9.32
C LYS A 161 6.17 0.22 -10.61
N ASN A 162 7.33 -0.41 -10.72
CA ASN A 162 7.71 -1.16 -11.93
C ASN A 162 6.78 -2.36 -12.17
N LEU A 163 6.34 -3.03 -11.11
CA LEU A 163 5.34 -4.10 -11.21
C LEU A 163 4.01 -3.54 -11.73
N TYR A 164 3.55 -2.41 -11.19
CA TYR A 164 2.32 -1.77 -11.64
C TYR A 164 2.38 -1.38 -13.12
N GLU A 165 3.48 -0.78 -13.57
CA GLU A 165 3.70 -0.42 -14.97
C GLU A 165 3.67 -1.65 -15.89
N SER A 166 4.28 -2.76 -15.46
CA SER A 166 4.26 -4.02 -16.20
C SER A 166 2.84 -4.59 -16.30
N VAL A 167 2.09 -4.56 -15.21
CA VAL A 167 0.69 -5.01 -15.17
C VAL A 167 -0.20 -4.13 -16.04
N ALA A 168 -0.06 -2.80 -15.95
CA ALA A 168 -0.83 -1.86 -16.75
C ALA A 168 -0.60 -2.09 -18.24
N LYS A 169 0.66 -2.33 -18.64
CA LYS A 169 1.00 -2.67 -20.02
C LYS A 169 0.34 -3.99 -20.46
N SER A 170 0.51 -5.07 -19.70
CA SER A 170 -0.09 -6.37 -20.05
C SER A 170 -1.62 -6.32 -20.07
N ALA A 171 -2.25 -5.55 -19.19
CA ALA A 171 -3.68 -5.33 -19.17
C ALA A 171 -4.15 -4.56 -20.42
N ALA A 172 -3.45 -3.51 -20.82
CA ALA A 172 -3.78 -2.76 -22.04
C ALA A 172 -3.68 -3.63 -23.30
N ASP A 173 -2.60 -4.41 -23.42
CA ASP A 173 -2.38 -5.31 -24.55
C ASP A 173 -3.49 -6.40 -24.59
N TYR A 174 -3.73 -7.10 -23.47
CA TYR A 174 -4.75 -8.14 -23.36
C TYR A 174 -6.18 -7.61 -23.57
N GLY A 175 -6.49 -6.45 -22.99
CA GLY A 175 -7.80 -5.84 -23.06
C GLY A 175 -8.17 -5.46 -24.49
N THR A 176 -7.22 -4.90 -25.24
CA THR A 176 -7.40 -4.53 -26.65
C THR A 176 -7.59 -5.77 -27.52
N GLU A 177 -6.78 -6.81 -27.33
CA GLU A 177 -6.86 -8.06 -28.11
C GLU A 177 -8.15 -8.84 -27.88
N ASN A 178 -8.74 -8.76 -26.68
CA ASN A 178 -9.88 -9.59 -26.26
C ASN A 178 -11.21 -8.80 -26.13
N GLY A 179 -11.21 -7.52 -26.50
CA GLY A 179 -12.42 -6.69 -26.54
C GLY A 179 -12.98 -6.32 -25.17
N PHE A 180 -12.11 -6.05 -24.19
CA PHE A 180 -12.51 -5.49 -22.89
C PHE A 180 -12.63 -3.97 -22.97
N ALA A 181 -13.70 -3.42 -22.41
CA ALA A 181 -13.90 -1.98 -22.31
C ALA A 181 -13.00 -1.35 -21.22
N ALA A 182 -12.74 -2.10 -20.15
CA ALA A 182 -11.84 -1.68 -19.08
C ALA A 182 -11.26 -2.91 -18.36
N ILE A 183 -10.08 -2.76 -17.79
CA ILE A 183 -9.53 -3.70 -16.79
C ILE A 183 -9.22 -2.89 -15.54
N VAL A 184 -9.84 -3.26 -14.43
CA VAL A 184 -9.78 -2.50 -13.17
C VAL A 184 -9.28 -3.39 -12.03
N ILE A 185 -8.80 -2.77 -10.96
CA ILE A 185 -8.35 -3.52 -9.80
C ILE A 185 -9.59 -3.98 -9.02
N ASN A 186 -9.67 -5.28 -8.71
CA ASN A 186 -10.84 -5.98 -8.14
C ASN A 186 -11.46 -5.27 -6.91
N LYS A 187 -10.65 -4.54 -6.13
CA LYS A 187 -11.10 -3.83 -4.92
C LYS A 187 -11.76 -2.46 -5.18
N GLU A 188 -11.90 -2.05 -6.44
CA GLU A 188 -12.41 -0.74 -6.82
C GLU A 188 -13.87 -0.77 -7.33
N ILE A 189 -14.42 -1.97 -7.63
CA ILE A 189 -15.81 -2.11 -8.07
C ILE A 189 -16.73 -2.34 -6.87
N LEU A 190 -17.72 -1.47 -6.67
CA LEU A 190 -18.76 -1.62 -5.65
C LEU A 190 -20.08 -2.20 -6.20
N PHE A 191 -20.41 -1.93 -7.46
CA PHE A 191 -21.63 -2.37 -8.12
C PHE A 191 -21.42 -2.45 -9.63
N THR A 192 -22.08 -3.40 -10.28
CA THR A 192 -22.18 -3.47 -11.74
C THR A 192 -23.61 -3.77 -12.13
N GLY A 193 -24.09 -3.13 -13.21
CA GLY A 193 -25.38 -3.44 -13.80
C GLY A 193 -25.39 -4.81 -14.45
N SER A 194 -26.59 -5.37 -14.64
CA SER A 194 -26.79 -6.72 -15.20
C SER A 194 -26.27 -6.89 -16.64
N SER A 195 -26.12 -5.80 -17.39
CA SER A 195 -25.61 -5.76 -18.77
C SER A 195 -24.08 -5.71 -18.87
N VAL A 196 -23.37 -5.84 -17.74
CA VAL A 196 -21.90 -5.80 -17.68
C VAL A 196 -21.37 -7.20 -17.36
N ALA A 197 -20.61 -7.78 -18.28
CA ALA A 197 -19.92 -9.04 -18.05
C ALA A 197 -18.59 -8.79 -17.33
N ILE A 198 -18.43 -9.33 -16.13
CA ILE A 198 -17.17 -9.26 -15.37
C ILE A 198 -16.38 -10.55 -15.54
N GLN A 199 -15.08 -10.43 -15.80
CA GLN A 199 -14.16 -11.56 -15.84
C GLN A 199 -12.91 -11.28 -15.00
N ASP A 200 -12.50 -12.24 -14.16
CA ASP A 200 -11.19 -12.19 -13.49
C ASP A 200 -10.08 -12.53 -14.48
N LEU A 201 -9.14 -11.61 -14.66
CA LEU A 201 -8.01 -11.72 -15.58
C LEU A 201 -6.68 -11.89 -14.86
N THR A 202 -6.70 -12.07 -13.52
CA THR A 202 -5.50 -12.12 -12.70
C THR A 202 -4.49 -13.17 -13.20
N ALA A 203 -4.96 -14.36 -13.56
CA ALA A 203 -4.09 -15.45 -14.01
C ALA A 203 -3.48 -15.18 -15.40
N GLU A 204 -4.26 -14.59 -16.30
CA GLU A 204 -3.85 -14.22 -17.66
C GLU A 204 -2.79 -13.12 -17.62
N ILE A 205 -3.00 -12.10 -16.79
CA ILE A 205 -2.02 -11.02 -16.60
C ILE A 205 -0.72 -11.54 -15.98
N ILE A 206 -0.77 -12.44 -14.99
CA ILE A 206 0.43 -13.08 -14.43
C ILE A 206 1.22 -13.80 -15.53
N LYS A 207 0.55 -14.57 -16.39
CA LYS A 207 1.21 -15.27 -17.51
C LYS A 207 1.86 -14.29 -18.48
N LEU A 208 1.23 -13.15 -18.76
CA LEU A 208 1.76 -12.15 -19.69
C LEU A 208 2.98 -11.41 -19.13
N ILE A 209 2.95 -10.98 -17.87
CA ILE A 209 4.11 -10.30 -17.27
C ILE A 209 5.30 -11.25 -17.08
N ASP A 210 5.06 -12.54 -16.81
CA ASP A 210 6.11 -13.53 -16.66
C ASP A 210 6.61 -14.07 -18.01
N GLY A 211 5.72 -14.17 -19.01
CA GLY A 211 6.04 -14.61 -20.38
C GLY A 211 6.70 -13.52 -21.23
N GLY A 212 6.44 -12.24 -20.93
CA GLY A 212 7.03 -11.07 -21.60
C GLY A 212 8.51 -10.84 -21.28
N GLY A 213 9.09 -11.57 -20.32
CA GLY A 213 10.52 -11.53 -19.99
C GLY A 213 11.44 -12.23 -20.99
N LYS A 214 10.92 -12.71 -22.12
CA LYS A 214 11.71 -13.21 -23.27
C LYS A 214 11.68 -12.22 -24.42
N LYS A 215 12.38 -11.09 -24.29
CA LYS A 215 12.94 -10.33 -25.42
C LYS A 215 14.29 -9.77 -25.03
#